data_AF-A0A958SJM3-F1
#
_entry.id   AF-A0A958SJM3-F1
#
_cell.length_a   1.000
_cell.length_b   1.000
_cell.length_c   1.000
_cell.angle_alpha   90.00
_cell.angle_beta   90.00
_cell.angle_gamma   90.00
#
_symmetry.space_group_name_H-M   'P 1'
#
loop_
_entity.id
_entity.type
_entity.pdbx_description
1 polymer ?
#
loop_
_entity_poly.entity_id
_entity_poly.type
_entity_poly.pdbx_seq_one_letter_code
_entity_poly.pdbx_strand_id
1 'polypeptide(L)'
;MRYSLVKRRFFVVLSVCWVLINLQAISYAESSEGGETQSEKEEVDNGYDKKLTKFNTYQSEMKTVRANLQSAIKELKETSKNDPNFKVIQEKVVNLYEDYGRAVKNYNEVGSELEHMFPEKSNTTKRKYTPYRMQTLKQLEKELDLDDMLTDAGELIYKKYRSFAKDDEPIAVPRIRKKKEKKDRQKDIEMSF
;
A
#
# COMPACT_ATOMS: atom_id res chain seq x y z
N MET A 1 36.70 -6.34 33.00
CA MET A 1 37.04 -6.96 31.69
C MET A 1 36.86 -8.48 31.73
N ARG A 2 35.64 -9.02 31.58
CA ARG A 2 35.40 -10.49 31.48
C ARG A 2 34.13 -10.82 30.66
N TYR A 3 33.98 -10.27 29.44
CA TYR A 3 32.80 -10.53 28.57
C TYR A 3 33.16 -10.78 27.09
N SER A 4 34.28 -11.45 26.78
CA SER A 4 34.70 -11.66 25.37
C SER A 4 34.69 -13.10 24.86
N LEU A 5 34.48 -14.12 25.71
CA LEU A 5 34.68 -15.53 25.30
C LEU A 5 33.42 -16.29 24.87
N VAL A 6 32.21 -15.80 25.18
CA VAL A 6 30.96 -16.53 24.87
C VAL A 6 30.50 -16.34 23.41
N LYS A 7 30.86 -15.22 22.77
CA LYS A 7 30.36 -14.88 21.42
C LYS A 7 30.97 -15.70 20.28
N ARG A 8 32.12 -16.36 20.47
CA ARG A 8 32.79 -17.12 19.40
C ARG A 8 32.26 -18.55 19.21
N ARG A 9 31.58 -19.13 20.21
CA ARG A 9 31.04 -20.51 20.09
C ARG A 9 29.67 -20.57 19.41
N PHE A 10 28.88 -19.50 19.46
CA PHE A 10 27.57 -19.44 18.81
C PHE A 10 27.66 -19.35 17.27
N PHE A 11 28.73 -18.73 16.74
CA PHE A 11 28.85 -18.49 15.30
C PHE A 11 29.21 -19.76 14.50
N VAL A 12 29.87 -20.74 15.12
CA VAL A 12 30.27 -21.98 14.43
C VAL A 12 29.10 -22.95 14.27
N VAL A 13 28.17 -22.99 15.24
CA VAL A 13 27.02 -23.92 15.20
C VAL A 13 25.99 -23.52 14.13
N LEU A 14 25.80 -22.22 13.88
CA LEU A 14 24.90 -21.71 12.85
C LEU A 14 25.40 -21.95 11.42
N SER A 15 26.72 -22.04 11.22
CA SER A 15 27.31 -22.29 9.89
C SER A 15 27.12 -23.75 9.42
N VAL A 16 27.20 -24.72 10.33
CA VAL A 16 27.07 -26.14 9.99
C VAL A 16 25.61 -26.51 9.65
N CYS A 17 24.61 -25.83 10.23
CA CYS A 17 23.20 -26.06 9.89
C CYS A 17 22.84 -25.60 8.46
N TRP A 18 23.55 -24.63 7.88
CA TRP A 18 23.22 -24.11 6.56
C TRP A 18 23.69 -25.03 5.41
N VAL A 19 24.73 -25.83 5.63
CA VAL A 19 25.24 -26.77 4.63
C VAL A 19 24.36 -28.04 4.55
N LEU A 20 23.78 -28.49 5.67
CA LEU A 20 22.94 -29.70 5.68
C LEU A 20 21.57 -29.53 5.02
N ILE A 21 21.04 -28.30 4.93
CA ILE A 21 19.76 -28.04 4.24
C ILE A 21 19.92 -28.11 2.71
N ASN A 22 21.10 -27.83 2.16
CA ASN A 22 21.32 -27.85 0.71
C ASN A 22 21.65 -29.24 0.13
N LEU A 23 21.90 -30.25 0.96
CA LEU A 23 22.26 -31.60 0.48
C LEU A 23 21.04 -32.53 0.25
N GLN A 24 19.83 -32.15 0.68
CA GLN A 24 18.60 -32.91 0.42
C GLN A 24 17.89 -32.55 -0.90
N ALA A 25 18.38 -31.54 -1.63
CA ALA A 25 17.76 -31.11 -2.90
C ALA A 25 18.22 -31.91 -4.13
N ILE A 26 19.22 -32.79 -4.00
CA ILE A 26 19.83 -33.49 -5.15
C ILE A 26 19.34 -34.95 -5.28
N SER A 27 18.63 -35.51 -4.30
CA SER A 27 18.26 -36.94 -4.30
C SER A 27 16.86 -37.28 -4.85
N TYR A 28 16.19 -36.38 -5.55
CA TYR A 28 14.89 -36.68 -6.20
C TYR A 28 14.91 -36.55 -7.73
N ALA A 29 16.09 -36.36 -8.32
CA ALA A 29 16.27 -36.40 -9.77
C ALA A 29 16.75 -37.79 -10.19
N GLU A 30 15.88 -38.82 -10.13
CA GLU A 30 16.00 -40.06 -10.92
C GLU A 30 14.89 -41.05 -10.54
N SER A 31 13.73 -40.93 -11.20
CA SER A 31 12.85 -42.05 -11.61
C SER A 31 11.49 -41.52 -12.02
N SER A 32 11.24 -41.44 -13.32
CA SER A 32 9.99 -41.91 -13.93
C SER A 32 10.03 -41.60 -15.43
N GLU A 33 10.59 -42.53 -16.21
CA GLU A 33 10.23 -42.68 -17.62
C GLU A 33 8.74 -43.07 -17.69
N GLY A 34 7.97 -42.26 -18.41
CA GLY A 34 6.52 -42.39 -18.54
C GLY A 34 6.02 -41.24 -19.39
N GLY A 35 6.37 -41.28 -20.67
CA GLY A 35 5.93 -40.31 -21.67
C GLY A 35 4.42 -40.37 -21.92
N GLU A 36 3.96 -39.30 -22.60
CA GLU A 36 2.61 -39.08 -23.14
C GLU A 36 1.56 -38.49 -22.19
N THR A 37 1.76 -37.24 -21.76
CA THR A 37 0.78 -36.11 -21.91
C THR A 37 1.32 -34.85 -21.23
N GLN A 38 2.21 -34.11 -21.89
CA GLN A 38 2.77 -32.86 -21.34
C GLN A 38 2.85 -31.71 -22.34
N SER A 39 2.07 -31.75 -23.42
CA SER A 39 1.99 -30.63 -24.38
C SER A 39 0.88 -29.62 -24.06
N GLU A 40 0.01 -29.88 -23.08
CA GLU A 40 -1.20 -29.06 -22.85
C GLU A 40 -1.19 -28.30 -21.51
N LYS A 41 -0.21 -28.54 -20.63
CA LYS A 41 -0.09 -27.87 -19.33
C LYS A 41 0.76 -26.59 -19.35
N GLU A 42 1.67 -26.41 -20.30
CA GLU A 42 2.54 -25.23 -20.35
C GLU A 42 1.87 -23.96 -20.92
N GLU A 43 0.83 -24.07 -21.75
CA GLU A 43 0.13 -22.87 -22.25
C GLU A 43 -0.76 -22.20 -21.19
N VAL A 44 -1.32 -22.96 -20.26
CA VAL A 44 -2.22 -22.45 -19.21
C VAL A 44 -1.46 -21.58 -18.20
N ASP A 45 -0.19 -21.91 -17.91
CA ASP A 45 0.61 -21.21 -16.90
C ASP A 45 0.99 -19.79 -17.34
N ASN A 46 1.35 -19.63 -18.63
CA ASN A 46 1.62 -18.34 -19.24
C ASN A 46 0.40 -17.41 -19.27
N GLY A 47 -0.82 -17.96 -19.36
CA GLY A 47 -2.07 -17.19 -19.35
C GLY A 47 -2.39 -16.61 -17.97
N TYR A 48 -2.19 -17.42 -16.92
CA TYR A 48 -2.44 -17.01 -15.54
C TYR A 48 -1.51 -15.87 -15.11
N ASP A 49 -0.20 -16.00 -15.32
CA ASP A 49 0.77 -15.01 -14.87
C ASP A 49 0.59 -13.65 -15.56
N LYS A 50 0.20 -13.66 -16.84
CA LYS A 50 -0.18 -12.44 -17.57
C LYS A 50 -1.40 -11.76 -16.93
N LYS A 51 -2.45 -12.51 -16.62
CA LYS A 51 -3.64 -11.96 -15.96
C LYS A 51 -3.36 -11.51 -14.53
N LEU A 52 -2.54 -12.24 -13.78
CA LEU A 52 -2.12 -11.87 -12.43
C LEU A 52 -1.30 -10.56 -12.44
N THR A 53 -0.42 -10.39 -13.44
CA THR A 53 0.33 -9.15 -13.62
C THR A 53 -0.62 -7.98 -13.90
N LYS A 54 -1.57 -8.15 -14.84
CA LYS A 54 -2.62 -7.14 -15.11
C LYS A 54 -3.46 -6.81 -13.87
N PHE A 55 -3.84 -7.83 -13.10
CA PHE A 55 -4.56 -7.65 -11.84
C PHE A 55 -3.78 -6.78 -10.84
N ASN A 56 -2.48 -7.05 -10.66
CA ASN A 56 -1.61 -6.24 -9.80
C ASN A 56 -1.46 -4.81 -10.33
N THR A 57 -1.36 -4.63 -11.65
CA THR A 57 -1.34 -3.30 -12.29
C THR A 57 -2.61 -2.52 -11.99
N TYR A 58 -3.79 -3.10 -12.21
CA TYR A 58 -5.07 -2.43 -11.91
C TYR A 58 -5.27 -2.19 -10.42
N GLN A 59 -4.79 -3.08 -9.56
CA GLN A 59 -4.80 -2.85 -8.11
C GLN A 59 -3.95 -1.62 -7.74
N SER A 60 -2.77 -1.48 -8.34
CA SER A 60 -1.89 -0.33 -8.12
C SER A 60 -2.53 0.96 -8.64
N GLU A 61 -3.05 0.93 -9.86
CA GLU A 61 -3.74 2.06 -10.49
C GLU A 61 -4.93 2.53 -9.65
N MET A 62 -5.79 1.62 -9.22
CA MET A 62 -6.92 1.93 -8.34
C MET A 62 -6.49 2.61 -7.04
N LYS A 63 -5.40 2.14 -6.41
CA LYS A 63 -4.84 2.77 -5.20
C LYS A 63 -4.31 4.17 -5.47
N THR A 64 -3.57 4.36 -6.57
CA THR A 64 -3.03 5.65 -6.97
C THR A 64 -4.13 6.66 -7.27
N VAL A 65 -5.15 6.28 -8.05
CA VAL A 65 -6.27 7.14 -8.39
C VAL A 65 -7.07 7.49 -7.12
N ARG A 66 -7.29 6.54 -6.21
CA ARG A 66 -7.94 6.82 -4.92
C ARG A 66 -7.16 7.84 -4.09
N ALA A 67 -5.83 7.71 -4.00
CA ALA A 67 -5.00 8.65 -3.26
C ALA A 67 -5.03 10.06 -3.88
N ASN A 68 -5.01 10.16 -5.22
CA ASN A 68 -5.14 11.43 -5.93
C ASN A 68 -6.51 12.07 -5.71
N LEU A 69 -7.58 11.26 -5.75
CA LEU A 69 -8.95 11.71 -5.48
C LEU A 69 -9.09 12.24 -4.04
N GLN A 70 -8.58 11.51 -3.05
CA GLN A 70 -8.57 11.96 -1.65
C GLN A 70 -7.83 13.28 -1.48
N SER A 71 -6.67 13.43 -2.14
CA SER A 71 -5.89 14.67 -2.13
C SER A 71 -6.66 15.84 -2.75
N ALA A 72 -7.35 15.62 -3.87
CA ALA A 72 -8.17 16.63 -4.53
C ALA A 72 -9.42 17.01 -3.71
N ILE A 73 -10.07 16.06 -3.04
CA ILE A 73 -11.19 16.34 -2.12
C ILE A 73 -10.71 17.20 -0.95
N LYS A 74 -9.53 16.89 -0.38
CA LYS A 74 -8.94 17.69 0.68
C LYS A 74 -8.62 19.12 0.21
N GLU A 75 -8.02 19.25 -0.96
CA GLU A 75 -7.75 20.53 -1.62
C GLU A 75 -9.05 21.33 -1.84
N LEU A 76 -10.13 20.67 -2.29
CA LEU A 76 -11.44 21.27 -2.47
C LEU A 76 -12.05 21.76 -1.15
N LYS A 77 -11.93 20.99 -0.07
CA LYS A 77 -12.42 21.36 1.28
C LYS A 77 -11.67 22.57 1.85
N GLU A 78 -10.38 22.67 1.59
CA GLU A 78 -9.54 23.79 2.05
C GLU A 78 -9.72 25.06 1.21
N THR A 79 -10.23 24.93 -0.02
CA THR A 79 -10.42 26.05 -0.95
C THR A 79 -11.75 26.77 -0.73
N SER A 80 -11.71 28.10 -0.69
CA SER A 80 -12.92 28.92 -0.58
C SER A 80 -13.78 28.83 -1.85
N LYS A 81 -15.11 28.83 -1.70
CA LYS A 81 -16.05 28.84 -2.84
C LYS A 81 -15.90 30.05 -3.77
N ASN A 82 -15.32 31.14 -3.26
CA ASN A 82 -15.09 32.36 -4.03
C ASN A 82 -13.73 32.37 -4.73
N ASP A 83 -12.89 31.36 -4.50
CA ASP A 83 -11.60 31.23 -5.17
C ASP A 83 -11.81 30.87 -6.65
N PRO A 84 -11.16 31.56 -7.61
CA PRO A 84 -11.26 31.21 -9.03
C PRO A 84 -10.86 29.75 -9.33
N ASN A 85 -10.00 29.15 -8.51
CA ASN A 85 -9.57 27.76 -8.65
C ASN A 85 -10.60 26.75 -8.14
N PHE A 86 -11.63 27.17 -7.39
CA PHE A 86 -12.61 26.25 -6.81
C PHE A 86 -13.28 25.37 -7.87
N LYS A 87 -13.71 25.96 -8.99
CA LYS A 87 -14.33 25.21 -10.10
C LYS A 87 -13.36 24.23 -10.75
N VAL A 88 -12.10 24.65 -10.93
CA VAL A 88 -11.05 23.80 -11.52
C VAL A 88 -10.79 22.57 -10.64
N ILE A 89 -10.71 22.76 -9.33
CA ILE A 89 -10.52 21.65 -8.38
C ILE A 89 -11.76 20.76 -8.34
N GLN A 90 -12.96 21.34 -8.41
CA GLN A 90 -14.21 20.58 -8.45
C GLN A 90 -14.29 19.68 -9.70
N GLU A 91 -13.95 20.20 -10.88
CA GLU A 91 -13.88 19.42 -12.12
C GLU A 91 -12.83 18.30 -12.03
N LYS A 92 -11.66 18.60 -11.44
CA LYS A 92 -10.62 17.59 -11.17
C LYS A 92 -11.12 16.46 -10.27
N VAL A 93 -11.91 16.76 -9.24
CA VAL A 93 -12.52 15.74 -8.36
C VAL A 93 -13.50 14.86 -9.14
N VAL A 94 -14.34 15.44 -10.00
CA VAL A 94 -15.28 14.68 -10.84
C VAL A 94 -14.52 13.73 -11.78
N ASN A 95 -13.52 14.23 -12.50
CA ASN A 95 -12.72 13.42 -13.42
C ASN A 95 -12.01 12.26 -12.69
N LEU A 96 -11.38 12.54 -11.55
CA LEU A 96 -10.72 11.52 -10.74
C LEU A 96 -11.71 10.48 -10.16
N TYR A 97 -12.95 10.87 -9.90
CA TYR A 97 -13.99 9.96 -9.44
C TYR A 97 -14.46 9.01 -10.55
N GLU A 98 -14.59 9.51 -11.78
CA GLU A 98 -14.86 8.67 -12.95
C GLU A 98 -13.70 7.71 -13.22
N ASP A 99 -12.46 8.19 -13.15
CA ASP A 99 -11.25 7.36 -13.26
C ASP A 99 -11.22 6.26 -12.20
N TYR A 100 -11.57 6.60 -10.95
CA TYR A 100 -11.65 5.63 -9.87
C TYR A 100 -12.69 4.54 -10.17
N GLY A 101 -13.86 4.93 -10.70
CA GLY A 101 -14.90 3.99 -11.11
C GLY A 101 -14.42 3.03 -12.21
N ARG A 102 -13.68 3.54 -13.20
CA ARG A 102 -13.06 2.72 -14.26
C ARG A 102 -12.03 1.75 -13.70
N ALA A 103 -11.15 2.21 -12.82
CA ALA A 103 -10.12 1.38 -12.20
C ALA A 103 -10.73 0.25 -11.34
N VAL A 104 -11.76 0.56 -10.54
CA VAL A 104 -12.49 -0.45 -9.75
C VAL A 104 -13.15 -1.50 -10.64
N LYS A 105 -13.78 -1.08 -11.75
CA LYS A 105 -14.39 -2.01 -12.71
C LYS A 105 -13.35 -2.95 -13.32
N ASN A 106 -12.24 -2.42 -13.83
CA ASN A 106 -11.17 -3.22 -14.44
C ASN A 106 -10.55 -4.19 -13.43
N TYR A 107 -10.34 -3.76 -12.18
CA TYR A 107 -9.84 -4.61 -11.10
C TYR A 107 -10.78 -5.78 -10.81
N ASN A 108 -12.09 -5.51 -10.67
CA ASN A 108 -13.08 -6.54 -10.37
C ASN A 108 -13.27 -7.52 -11.54
N GLU A 109 -13.24 -7.03 -12.78
CA GLU A 109 -13.37 -7.85 -13.98
C GLU A 109 -12.22 -8.87 -14.07
N VAL A 110 -10.97 -8.41 -14.01
CA VAL A 110 -9.80 -9.31 -14.05
C VAL A 110 -9.74 -10.23 -12.82
N GLY A 111 -10.12 -9.73 -11.64
CA GLY A 111 -10.19 -10.54 -10.43
C GLY A 111 -11.20 -11.69 -10.55
N SER A 112 -12.38 -11.39 -11.09
CA SER A 112 -13.43 -12.39 -11.38
C SER A 112 -12.97 -13.39 -12.43
N GLU A 113 -12.30 -12.95 -13.49
CA GLU A 113 -11.73 -13.86 -14.51
C GLU A 113 -10.68 -14.80 -13.92
N LEU A 114 -9.80 -14.31 -13.05
CA LEU A 114 -8.78 -15.11 -12.38
C LEU A 114 -9.40 -16.17 -11.45
N GLU A 115 -10.50 -15.84 -10.78
CA GLU A 115 -11.22 -16.78 -9.92
C GLU A 115 -11.92 -17.89 -10.71
N HIS A 116 -12.53 -17.55 -11.86
CA HIS A 116 -13.32 -18.50 -12.65
C HIS A 116 -12.49 -19.33 -13.64
N MET A 117 -11.50 -18.74 -14.31
CA MET A 117 -10.72 -19.45 -15.34
C MET A 117 -9.63 -20.35 -14.75
N PHE A 118 -9.16 -20.06 -13.53
CA PHE A 118 -8.07 -20.80 -12.89
C PHE A 118 -8.48 -21.29 -11.48
N PRO A 119 -9.50 -22.16 -11.37
CA PRO A 119 -10.04 -22.60 -10.08
C PRO A 119 -9.00 -23.37 -9.25
N GLU A 120 -8.08 -24.07 -9.90
CA GLU A 120 -6.95 -24.77 -9.25
C GLU A 120 -6.03 -23.81 -8.48
N LYS A 121 -5.92 -22.56 -8.95
CA LYS A 121 -5.16 -21.48 -8.31
C LYS A 121 -6.03 -20.60 -7.42
N SER A 122 -7.33 -20.92 -7.26
CA SER A 122 -8.29 -20.07 -6.55
C SER A 122 -7.95 -19.81 -5.09
N ASN A 123 -7.30 -20.73 -4.38
CA ASN A 123 -6.88 -20.50 -2.99
C ASN A 123 -5.86 -19.35 -2.89
N THR A 124 -4.95 -19.25 -3.86
CA THR A 124 -3.97 -18.18 -3.95
C THR A 124 -4.62 -16.88 -4.41
N THR A 125 -5.55 -16.97 -5.37
CA THR A 125 -6.33 -15.84 -5.89
C THR A 125 -7.26 -15.25 -4.83
N LYS A 126 -8.03 -16.05 -4.10
CA LYS A 126 -8.97 -15.62 -3.04
C LYS A 126 -8.28 -14.94 -1.86
N ARG A 127 -7.02 -15.30 -1.55
CA ARG A 127 -6.22 -14.58 -0.55
C ARG A 127 -5.86 -13.16 -0.99
N LYS A 128 -5.76 -12.90 -2.30
CA LYS A 128 -5.32 -11.63 -2.88
C LYS A 128 -6.46 -10.77 -3.42
N TYR A 129 -7.51 -11.41 -3.90
CA TYR A 129 -8.67 -10.78 -4.51
C TYR A 129 -9.78 -10.62 -3.49
N THR A 130 -10.23 -9.38 -3.35
CA THR A 130 -11.46 -9.06 -2.65
C THR A 130 -12.18 -8.02 -3.52
N PRO A 131 -13.42 -8.29 -3.96
CA PRO A 131 -14.12 -7.38 -4.86
C PRO A 131 -14.31 -6.02 -4.17
N TYR A 132 -13.94 -4.95 -4.87
CA TYR A 132 -14.12 -3.59 -4.38
C TYR A 132 -15.50 -3.08 -4.78
N ARG A 133 -16.23 -2.54 -3.81
CA ARG A 133 -17.46 -1.78 -4.09
C ARG A 133 -17.10 -0.33 -4.30
N MET A 134 -17.66 0.27 -5.35
CA MET A 134 -17.50 1.70 -5.61
C MET A 134 -18.09 2.47 -4.43
N GLN A 135 -17.27 3.32 -3.81
CA GLN A 135 -17.69 4.19 -2.72
C GLN A 135 -18.24 5.48 -3.30
N THR A 136 -19.29 6.01 -2.67
CA THR A 136 -19.83 7.33 -3.06
C THR A 136 -18.86 8.44 -2.66
N LEU A 137 -18.88 9.58 -3.37
CA LEU A 137 -18.10 10.77 -2.98
C LEU A 137 -18.32 11.17 -1.52
N LYS A 138 -19.56 11.14 -1.04
CA LYS A 138 -19.91 11.43 0.36
C LYS A 138 -19.25 10.47 1.37
N GLN A 139 -19.10 9.19 1.00
CA GLN A 139 -18.39 8.23 1.86
C GLN A 139 -16.90 8.54 1.91
N LEU A 140 -16.28 8.86 0.77
CA LEU A 140 -14.87 9.25 0.70
C LEU A 140 -14.59 10.53 1.48
N GLU A 141 -15.48 11.52 1.39
CA GLU A 141 -15.40 12.76 2.17
C GLU A 141 -15.47 12.49 3.68
N LYS A 142 -16.37 11.58 4.09
CA LYS A 142 -16.54 11.19 5.50
C LYS A 142 -15.33 10.43 6.03
N GLU A 143 -14.72 9.55 5.23
CA GLU A 143 -13.47 8.87 5.61
C GLU A 143 -12.37 9.88 5.92
N LEU A 144 -12.23 10.93 5.10
CA LEU A 144 -11.25 11.99 5.35
C LEU A 144 -11.53 12.78 6.64
N ASP A 145 -12.81 13.06 6.93
CA ASP A 145 -13.17 13.74 8.18
C ASP A 145 -12.86 12.88 9.42
N LEU A 146 -13.04 11.56 9.31
CA LEU A 146 -12.69 10.62 10.38
C LEU A 146 -11.17 10.57 10.61
N ASP A 147 -10.37 10.59 9.54
CA ASP A 147 -8.91 10.62 9.64
C ASP A 147 -8.42 11.91 10.32
N ASP A 148 -9.00 13.06 9.98
CA ASP A 148 -8.69 14.33 10.64
C ASP A 148 -9.09 14.30 12.13
N MET A 149 -10.29 13.77 12.48
CA MET A 149 -10.72 13.62 13.88
C MET A 149 -9.81 12.69 14.71
N LEU A 150 -9.38 11.57 14.11
CA LEU A 150 -8.46 10.63 14.78
C LEU A 150 -7.08 11.27 14.98
N THR A 151 -6.62 12.06 14.01
CA THR A 151 -5.37 12.82 14.12
C THR A 151 -5.44 13.82 15.28
N ASP A 152 -6.51 14.59 15.38
CA ASP A 152 -6.73 15.55 16.46
C ASP A 152 -6.82 14.86 17.84
N ALA A 153 -7.55 13.75 17.92
CA ALA A 153 -7.65 12.96 19.15
C ALA A 153 -6.28 12.41 19.57
N GLY A 154 -5.49 11.90 18.62
CA GLY A 154 -4.12 11.43 18.83
C GLY A 154 -3.20 12.53 19.35
N GLU A 155 -3.30 13.74 18.80
CA GLU A 155 -2.54 14.90 19.30
C GLU A 155 -2.93 15.30 20.73
N LEU A 156 -4.22 15.26 21.06
CA LEU A 156 -4.71 15.58 22.40
C LEU A 156 -4.20 14.56 23.42
N ILE A 157 -4.28 13.26 23.09
CA ILE A 157 -3.73 12.17 23.91
C ILE A 157 -2.22 12.39 24.06
N TYR A 158 -1.49 12.61 22.98
CA TYR A 158 -0.06 12.87 23.03
C TYR A 158 0.26 14.06 23.94
N LYS A 159 -0.41 15.22 23.78
CA LYS A 159 -0.19 16.40 24.63
C LYS A 159 -0.46 16.11 26.12
N LYS A 160 -1.51 15.35 26.44
CA LYS A 160 -1.91 15.03 27.81
C LYS A 160 -0.99 14.00 28.48
N TYR A 161 -0.49 13.03 27.72
CA TYR A 161 0.27 11.90 28.25
C TYR A 161 1.79 11.96 27.95
N ARG A 162 2.27 12.96 27.19
CA ARG A 162 3.70 13.13 26.89
C ARG A 162 4.58 13.26 28.12
N SER A 163 4.08 13.87 29.20
CA SER A 163 4.81 13.97 30.48
C SER A 163 4.93 12.65 31.24
N PHE A 164 4.11 11.65 30.87
CA PHE A 164 4.10 10.31 31.46
C PHE A 164 4.86 9.29 30.61
N ALA A 165 5.25 9.65 29.38
CA ALA A 165 6.18 8.87 28.58
C ALA A 165 7.57 8.96 29.22
N LYS A 166 7.87 8.01 30.10
CA LYS A 166 9.26 7.65 30.42
C LYS A 166 9.94 7.22 29.12
N ASP A 167 11.25 7.44 29.02
CA ASP A 167 12.13 7.30 27.85
C ASP A 167 12.12 5.92 27.13
N ASP A 168 10.96 5.41 26.77
CA ASP A 168 10.76 4.28 25.89
C ASP A 168 10.34 4.82 24.52
N GLU A 169 10.96 4.25 23.49
CA GLU A 169 11.16 4.78 22.14
C GLU A 169 10.01 5.62 21.56
N PRO A 170 10.32 6.74 20.86
CA PRO A 170 9.31 7.61 20.30
C PRO A 170 8.43 6.84 19.32
N ILE A 171 7.15 6.70 19.66
CA ILE A 171 6.12 6.29 18.70
C ILE A 171 6.18 7.29 17.56
N ALA A 172 6.63 6.84 16.39
CA ALA A 172 6.74 7.65 15.19
C ALA A 172 5.34 7.97 14.66
N VAL A 173 4.70 8.98 15.24
CA VAL A 173 3.55 9.63 14.62
C VAL A 173 4.10 10.38 13.41
N PRO A 174 3.73 10.02 12.17
CA PRO A 174 4.23 10.70 10.98
C PRO A 174 3.79 12.17 11.02
N ARG A 175 4.72 13.05 11.39
CA ARG A 175 4.52 14.50 11.37
C ARG A 175 4.37 14.93 9.91
N ILE A 176 3.15 15.22 9.48
CA ILE A 176 2.94 16.06 8.29
C ILE A 176 3.41 17.46 8.67
N ARG A 177 4.69 17.76 8.41
CA ARG A 177 5.26 19.11 8.53
C ARG A 177 4.64 20.00 7.45
N LYS A 178 3.50 20.62 7.75
CA LYS A 178 3.01 21.80 7.01
C LYS A 178 2.70 22.90 8.01
N LYS A 179 3.63 23.86 8.13
CA LYS A 179 3.50 25.26 8.62
C LYS A 179 4.77 25.70 9.34
N LYS A 180 5.77 26.16 8.59
CA LYS A 180 6.74 27.17 9.07
C LYS A 180 7.32 28.06 7.97
N GLU A 181 7.18 27.71 6.69
CA GLU A 181 7.75 28.52 5.59
C GLU A 181 7.03 29.84 5.25
N LYS A 182 5.81 30.10 5.72
CA LYS A 182 5.12 31.37 5.43
C LYS A 182 5.46 32.52 6.38
N LYS A 183 6.06 32.27 7.55
CA LYS A 183 6.37 33.34 8.51
C LYS A 183 7.75 33.96 8.27
N ASP A 184 8.68 33.20 7.68
CA ASP A 184 10.04 33.70 7.42
C ASP A 184 10.08 34.59 6.16
N ARG A 185 9.31 34.26 5.11
CA ARG A 185 9.21 35.13 3.91
C ARG A 185 8.53 36.48 4.16
N GLN A 186 7.68 36.58 5.18
CA GLN A 186 7.00 37.84 5.49
C GLN A 186 7.90 38.79 6.29
N LYS A 187 8.83 38.25 7.09
CA LYS A 187 9.89 39.04 7.74
C LYS A 187 10.94 39.56 6.76
N ASP A 188 11.30 38.78 5.74
CA ASP A 188 12.29 39.21 4.75
C ASP A 188 11.75 40.34 3.85
N ILE A 189 10.42 40.39 3.62
CA ILE A 189 9.77 41.48 2.88
C ILE A 189 9.64 42.75 3.74
N GLU A 190 9.36 42.63 5.04
CA GLU A 190 9.26 43.78 5.96
C GLU A 190 10.61 44.42 6.32
N MET A 191 11.73 43.71 6.16
CA MET A 191 13.08 44.29 6.35
C MET A 191 13.71 44.86 5.07
N SER A 192 12.99 44.79 3.94
CA SER A 192 13.47 45.25 2.63
C SER A 192 12.79 46.54 2.14
N PHE A 193 12.00 47.21 3.01
CA PHE A 193 11.39 48.53 2.76
C PHE A 193 11.86 49.56 3.77
#